data_AF-A0A3D2YY11-F1
#
_entry.id   AF-A0A3D2YY11-F1
#
_cell.length_a   1.000
_cell.length_b   1.000
_cell.length_c   1.000
_cell.angle_alpha   90.00
_cell.angle_beta   90.00
_cell.angle_gamma   90.00
#
_symmetry.space_group_name_H-M   'P 1'
#
loop_
_entity.id
_entity.type
_entity.pdbx_description
1 polymer ?
#
loop_
_entity_poly.entity_id
_entity_poly.type
_entity_poly.pdbx_seq_one_letter_code
_entity_poly.pdbx_strand_id
1 'polypeptide(L)'
;MRRAGAIVGATIDLLKASVEPGMTTKDLDKIANKEITRQGAKPTFMGYQGFPASICTSVNEEIVHGIPGKRVLREGDIVKVDVGATIEGFIGDAAVSM
;
A
#
# COMPACT_ATOMS: atom_id res chain seq x y z
N MET A 1 -3.18 -10.70 -15.49
CA MET A 1 -2.42 -11.07 -14.27
C MET A 1 -0.99 -10.53 -14.23
N ARG A 2 -0.09 -10.87 -15.18
CA ARG A 2 1.34 -10.43 -15.15
C ARG A 2 1.52 -8.91 -14.95
N ARG A 3 0.77 -8.09 -15.71
CA ARG A 3 0.83 -6.63 -15.60
C ARG A 3 0.38 -6.12 -14.22
N ALA A 4 -0.69 -6.68 -13.67
CA ALA A 4 -1.20 -6.30 -12.35
C ALA A 4 -0.17 -6.60 -11.24
N GLY A 5 0.43 -7.80 -11.27
CA GLY A 5 1.50 -8.17 -10.34
C GLY A 5 2.75 -7.29 -10.48
N ALA A 6 3.13 -6.89 -11.70
CA ALA A 6 4.26 -5.97 -11.92
C ALA A 6 4.01 -4.58 -11.32
N ILE A 7 2.78 -4.05 -11.42
CA ILE A 7 2.39 -2.77 -10.81
C ILE A 7 2.46 -2.87 -9.28
N VAL A 8 1.94 -3.96 -8.70
CA VAL A 8 2.05 -4.22 -7.26
C VAL A 8 3.50 -4.28 -6.81
N GLY A 9 4.35 -5.05 -7.49
CA GLY A 9 5.77 -5.15 -7.17
C GLY A 9 6.48 -3.81 -7.22
N ALA A 10 6.29 -3.03 -8.29
CA ALA A 10 6.87 -1.70 -8.42
C ALA A 10 6.39 -0.72 -7.33
N THR A 11 5.12 -0.83 -6.92
CA THR A 11 4.56 -0.02 -5.83
C THR A 11 5.20 -0.41 -4.50
N ILE A 12 5.36 -1.70 -4.22
CA ILE A 12 6.03 -2.19 -3.01
C ILE A 12 7.49 -1.72 -2.96
N ASP A 13 8.23 -1.84 -4.07
CA ASP A 13 9.63 -1.41 -4.13
C ASP A 13 9.76 0.10 -3.88
N LEU A 14 8.85 0.91 -4.43
CA LEU A 14 8.79 2.33 -4.15
C LEU A 14 8.49 2.63 -2.67
N LEU A 15 7.54 1.91 -2.07
CA LEU A 15 7.20 2.10 -0.65
C LEU A 15 8.38 1.76 0.26
N LYS A 16 9.09 0.65 -0.01
CA LYS A 16 10.32 0.28 0.72
C LYS A 16 11.41 1.33 0.60
N ALA A 17 11.56 1.95 -0.58
CA ALA A 17 12.55 2.99 -0.79
C ALA A 17 12.15 4.34 -0.19
N SER A 18 10.86 4.56 0.08
CA SER A 18 10.33 5.84 0.58
C SER A 18 10.09 5.88 2.08
N VAL A 19 9.89 4.72 2.73
CA VAL A 19 9.53 4.66 4.15
C VAL A 19 10.67 5.18 5.03
N GLU A 20 10.34 6.14 5.90
CA GLU A 20 11.26 6.70 6.88
C GLU A 20 10.52 7.06 8.19
N PRO A 21 11.22 7.07 9.34
CA PRO A 21 10.66 7.61 10.58
C PRO A 21 10.16 9.05 10.40
N GLY A 22 9.01 9.37 11.01
CA GLY A 22 8.38 10.68 10.90
C GLY A 22 7.29 10.79 9.83
N MET A 23 7.22 9.85 8.88
CA MET A 23 6.10 9.78 7.94
C MET A 23 4.82 9.32 8.62
N THR A 24 3.66 9.73 8.11
CA THR A 24 2.40 9.09 8.48
C THR A 24 2.12 7.87 7.61
N THR A 25 1.36 6.91 8.13
CA THR A 25 0.82 5.81 7.31
C THR A 25 -0.01 6.32 6.12
N LYS A 26 -0.66 7.49 6.26
CA LYS A 26 -1.34 8.17 5.15
C LYS A 26 -0.38 8.70 4.07
N ASP A 27 0.86 9.01 4.39
CA ASP A 27 1.84 9.42 3.37
C ASP A 27 2.27 8.22 2.52
N LEU A 28 2.42 7.04 3.12
CA LEU A 28 2.59 5.79 2.37
C LEU A 28 1.41 5.50 1.43
N ASP A 29 0.17 5.68 1.92
CA ASP A 29 -1.02 5.53 1.08
C ASP A 29 -1.05 6.49 -0.12
N LYS A 30 -0.67 7.76 0.07
CA LYS A 30 -0.57 8.74 -1.04
C LYS A 30 0.47 8.31 -2.08
N ILE A 31 1.63 7.82 -1.64
CA ILE A 31 2.70 7.35 -2.53
C ILE A 31 2.20 6.16 -3.34
N ALA A 32 1.59 5.17 -2.68
CA ALA A 32 1.04 4.00 -3.34
C ALA A 32 -0.07 4.36 -4.34
N ASN A 33 -1.02 5.21 -3.94
CA ASN A 33 -2.09 5.68 -4.80
C ASN A 33 -1.55 6.32 -6.08
N LYS A 34 -0.58 7.24 -5.92
CA LYS A 34 0.05 7.93 -7.04
C LYS A 34 0.75 6.95 -7.98
N GLU A 35 1.47 5.97 -7.46
CA GLU A 35 2.20 5.01 -8.29
C GLU A 35 1.27 4.05 -9.04
N ILE A 36 0.26 3.50 -8.36
CA ILE A 36 -0.74 2.62 -8.97
C ILE A 36 -1.48 3.36 -10.10
N THR A 37 -1.95 4.59 -9.83
CA THR A 37 -2.70 5.40 -10.80
C THR A 37 -1.82 5.88 -11.96
N ARG A 38 -0.55 6.22 -11.70
CA ARG A 38 0.45 6.58 -12.74
C ARG A 38 0.64 5.45 -13.76
N GLN A 39 0.55 4.19 -13.33
CA GLN A 39 0.66 3.02 -14.21
C GLN A 39 -0.67 2.64 -14.91
N GLY A 40 -1.72 3.44 -14.70
CA GLY A 40 -3.05 3.26 -15.30
C GLY A 40 -3.94 2.26 -14.55
N ALA A 41 -3.52 1.78 -13.38
CA ALA A 41 -4.29 0.85 -12.57
C ALA A 41 -5.17 1.58 -11.55
N LYS A 42 -6.15 0.85 -11.00
CA LYS A 42 -6.96 1.31 -9.87
C LYS A 42 -6.46 0.61 -8.59
N PRO A 43 -6.34 1.32 -7.45
CA PRO A 43 -6.08 0.67 -6.17
C PRO A 43 -7.25 -0.24 -5.82
N THR A 44 -7.00 -1.54 -5.68
CA THR A 44 -8.07 -2.54 -5.56
C THR A 44 -8.86 -2.39 -4.26
N PHE A 45 -8.20 -1.97 -3.17
CA PHE A 45 -8.83 -1.89 -1.85
C PHE A 45 -9.68 -0.64 -1.68
N MET A 46 -9.45 0.41 -2.48
CA MET A 46 -10.18 1.68 -2.36
C MET A 46 -11.67 1.47 -2.67
N GLY A 47 -12.51 1.67 -1.64
CA GLY A 47 -13.96 1.47 -1.70
C GLY A 47 -14.42 0.02 -1.55
N TYR A 48 -13.51 -0.96 -1.47
CA TYR A 48 -13.88 -2.36 -1.32
C TYR A 48 -14.55 -2.59 0.04
N GLN A 49 -15.84 -2.95 0.03
CA GLN A 49 -16.67 -3.05 1.24
C GLN A 49 -16.60 -1.79 2.14
N GLY A 50 -16.42 -0.61 1.53
CA GLY A 50 -16.29 0.66 2.27
C GLY A 50 -14.89 0.94 2.83
N PHE A 51 -13.87 0.14 2.51
CA PHE A 51 -12.49 0.42 2.91
C PHE A 51 -12.01 1.76 2.32
N PRO A 52 -11.45 2.69 3.13
CA PRO A 52 -11.34 4.09 2.73
C PRO A 52 -9.99 4.49 2.11
N ALA A 53 -9.08 3.53 1.88
CA ALA A 53 -7.70 3.79 1.47
C ALA A 53 -7.24 2.88 0.31
N SER A 54 -6.08 3.19 -0.26
CA SER A 54 -5.52 2.52 -1.45
C SER A 54 -4.76 1.26 -1.10
N ILE A 55 -4.15 1.23 0.08
CA ILE A 55 -3.37 0.12 0.65
C ILE A 55 -3.79 -0.14 2.09
N CYS A 56 -3.43 -1.30 2.63
CA CYS A 56 -3.41 -1.48 4.08
C CYS A 56 -2.02 -1.16 4.62
N THR A 57 -1.96 -0.51 5.79
CA THR A 57 -0.73 -0.27 6.53
C THR A 57 -0.93 -0.76 7.96
N SER A 58 -0.27 -1.85 8.32
CA SER A 58 -0.36 -2.45 9.65
C SER A 58 0.98 -2.37 10.36
N VAL A 59 1.04 -1.69 11.50
CA VAL A 59 2.29 -1.43 12.23
C VAL A 59 2.34 -2.24 13.52
N ASN A 60 3.45 -2.94 13.73
CA ASN A 60 3.76 -3.74 14.92
C ASN A 60 2.72 -4.83 15.22
N GLU A 61 1.90 -4.64 16.26
CA GLU A 61 0.89 -5.58 16.73
C GLU A 61 -0.35 -5.68 15.82
N GLU A 62 -0.51 -4.73 14.90
CA GLU A 62 -1.63 -4.72 13.95
C GLU A 62 -1.51 -5.92 12.99
N ILE A 63 -2.50 -6.83 13.03
CA ILE A 63 -2.41 -8.10 12.31
C ILE A 63 -2.52 -7.87 10.80
N VAL A 64 -3.62 -7.32 10.29
CA VAL A 64 -3.90 -7.03 8.87
C VAL A 64 -4.91 -5.88 8.78
N HIS A 65 -5.13 -5.36 7.57
CA HIS A 65 -6.18 -4.37 7.26
C HIS A 65 -6.10 -3.07 8.07
N GLY A 66 -4.89 -2.68 8.52
CA GLY A 66 -4.69 -1.39 9.15
C GLY A 66 -5.03 -0.27 8.16
N ILE A 67 -5.84 0.69 8.60
CA ILE A 67 -6.29 1.81 7.77
C ILE A 67 -5.25 2.93 7.85
N PRO A 68 -4.64 3.33 6.71
CA PRO A 68 -3.75 4.47 6.65
C PRO A 68 -4.37 5.75 7.24
N GLY A 69 -3.64 6.39 8.15
CA GLY A 69 -4.16 7.52 8.91
C GLY A 69 -3.07 8.42 9.48
N LYS A 70 -3.36 9.03 10.63
CA LYS A 70 -2.48 10.01 11.30
C LYS A 70 -1.31 9.37 12.07
N ARG A 71 -1.22 8.02 12.12
CA ARG A 71 -0.14 7.31 12.83
C ARG A 71 1.19 7.66 12.18
N VAL A 72 2.09 8.26 12.96
CA VAL A 72 3.46 8.61 12.58
C VAL A 72 4.36 7.40 12.87
N LEU A 73 5.14 6.99 11.88
CA LEU A 73 6.12 5.91 11.97
C LEU A 73 7.32 6.33 12.81
N ARG A 74 7.84 5.40 13.60
CA ARG A 74 9.00 5.60 14.46
C ARG A 74 10.12 4.66 14.07
N GLU A 75 11.34 5.08 14.40
CA GLU A 75 12.51 4.20 14.29
C GLU A 75 12.25 2.90 15.07
N GLY A 76 12.48 1.75 14.43
CA GLY A 76 12.23 0.43 15.00
C GLY A 76 10.81 -0.11 14.86
N ASP A 77 9.85 0.66 14.33
CA ASP A 77 8.54 0.12 13.96
C ASP A 77 8.70 -0.88 12.80
N ILE A 78 7.98 -2.00 12.87
CA ILE A 78 7.81 -2.93 11.75
C ILE A 78 6.52 -2.58 11.04
N VAL A 79 6.60 -2.30 9.74
CA VAL A 79 5.47 -1.83 8.95
C VAL A 79 5.12 -2.86 7.89
N LYS A 80 3.95 -3.48 7.98
CA LYS A 80 3.38 -4.26 6.89
C LYS A 80 2.57 -3.38 5.96
N VAL A 81 2.90 -3.42 4.67
CA VAL A 81 2.08 -2.86 3.61
C VAL A 81 1.45 -3.98 2.79
N ASP A 82 0.18 -3.81 2.47
CA ASP A 82 -0.57 -4.70 1.59
C ASP A 82 -1.07 -3.91 0.39
N VAL A 83 -0.76 -4.36 -0.81
CA VAL A 83 -0.95 -3.60 -2.06
C VAL A 83 -1.72 -4.43 -3.08
N GLY A 84 -2.93 -3.97 -3.38
CA GLY A 84 -3.76 -4.49 -4.47
C GLY A 84 -3.86 -3.50 -5.63
N ALA A 85 -3.66 -3.97 -6.86
CA ALA A 85 -3.86 -3.17 -8.07
C ALA A 85 -4.71 -3.89 -9.12
N THR A 86 -5.72 -3.20 -9.64
CA THR A 86 -6.60 -3.67 -10.70
C THR A 86 -6.25 -3.01 -12.02
N ILE A 87 -5.91 -3.79 -13.05
CA ILE A 87 -5.66 -3.33 -14.42
C ILE A 87 -6.26 -4.32 -15.41
N GLU A 88 -7.01 -3.83 -16.40
CA GLU A 88 -7.59 -4.66 -17.48
C GLU A 88 -8.43 -5.85 -16.96
N GLY A 89 -9.16 -5.66 -15.86
CA GLY A 89 -9.99 -6.71 -15.25
C GLY A 89 -9.22 -7.75 -14.43
N PHE A 90 -7.91 -7.64 -14.31
CA PHE A 90 -7.07 -8.50 -13.47
C PHE A 90 -6.62 -7.78 -12.21
N ILE A 91 -6.54 -8.53 -11.11
CA ILE A 91 -6.08 -8.05 -9.80
C ILE A 91 -4.70 -8.66 -9.52
N GLY A 92 -3.74 -7.83 -9.14
CA GLY A 92 -2.52 -8.25 -8.48
C GLY A 92 -2.63 -7.93 -6.99
N ASP A 93 -2.02 -8.76 -6.16
CA ASP A 93 -2.10 -8.65 -4.71
C ASP A 93 -0.83 -9.21 -4.07
N ALA A 94 -0.21 -8.44 -3.17
CA ALA A 94 0.94 -8.87 -2.39
C ALA A 94 1.15 -7.95 -1.17
N ALA A 95 1.68 -8.54 -0.11
CA ALA A 95 2.06 -7.83 1.10
C ALA A 95 3.51 -8.10 1.50
N VAL A 96 4.13 -7.15 2.18
CA VAL A 96 5.49 -7.27 2.74
C VAL A 96 5.61 -6.50 4.05
N SER A 97 6.42 -7.01 4.96
CA SER A 97 6.88 -6.26 6.14
C SER A 97 8.23 -5.63 5.86
N MET A 98 8.39 -4.36 6.24
CA MET A 98 9.61 -3.57 6.12
C MET A 98 9.92 -2.83 7.40
#